data_AF-A0A380U505-F1
#
_entry.id   AF-A0A380U505-F1
#
_cell.length_a   1.000
_cell.length_b   1.000
_cell.length_c   1.000
_cell.angle_alpha   90.00
_cell.angle_beta   90.00
_cell.angle_gamma   90.00
#
_symmetry.space_group_name_H-M   'P 1'
#
loop_
_entity.id
_entity.type
_entity.pdbx_description
1 polymer ?
#
loop_
_entity_poly.entity_id
_entity_poly.type
_entity_poly.pdbx_seq_one_letter_code
_entity_poly.pdbx_strand_id
1 'polypeptide(L)'
;MFEYELDSLEGLEESQKAFYEEKDGKFVLKVKGIPQPQPQNDDGLRKKVDELLAEKKAEQQKRKEAEEQARKESEENARKKGDIDALEKSWGDKLAARETELLNEKQALEAQVYKLTVGSKATELAAKLAVPGSDSVLLPHISNRLQVETVEGEIKIRVLDLQGKPSALSIEDLEKEFRANEAFKPLIRASNASGSGASGGQGGGATKKPSEMTTQERIEWKQRDPAGFKAALDAGEFNT
;
A
#
# COMPACT_ATOMS: atom_id res chain seq x y z
N MET A 1 -16.14 14.26 29.23
CA MET A 1 -15.08 15.14 28.70
C MET A 1 -15.73 15.95 27.58
N PHE A 2 -15.59 17.27 27.55
CA PHE A 2 -16.17 18.08 26.47
C PHE A 2 -15.26 18.01 25.25
N GLU A 3 -15.81 17.63 24.10
CA GLU A 3 -15.11 17.74 22.82
C GLU A 3 -15.35 19.11 22.19
N TYR A 4 -14.36 19.60 21.47
CA TYR A 4 -14.41 20.92 20.87
C TYR A 4 -15.44 21.01 19.72
N GLU A 5 -15.60 19.91 18.97
CA GLU A 5 -16.45 19.78 17.80
C GLU A 5 -17.14 18.41 17.83
N LEU A 6 -18.43 18.37 17.50
CA LEU A 6 -19.24 17.16 17.47
C LEU A 6 -20.06 17.09 16.17
N ASP A 7 -20.19 15.89 15.60
CA ASP A 7 -21.04 15.66 14.43
C ASP A 7 -22.53 15.59 14.80
N SER A 8 -22.86 15.26 16.05
CA SER A 8 -24.24 15.27 16.56
C SER A 8 -24.31 15.58 18.06
N LEU A 9 -25.47 16.03 18.53
CA LEU A 9 -25.76 16.25 19.96
C LEU A 9 -26.48 15.04 20.60
N GLU A 10 -26.54 13.91 19.90
CA GLU A 10 -27.22 12.71 20.37
C GLU A 10 -26.41 12.06 21.50
N GLY A 11 -27.07 11.77 22.62
CA GLY A 11 -26.42 11.18 23.81
C GLY A 11 -25.82 12.19 24.79
N LEU A 12 -25.85 13.49 24.49
CA LEU A 12 -25.50 14.53 25.45
C LEU A 12 -26.70 14.91 26.34
N GLU A 13 -26.42 15.24 27.59
CA GLU A 13 -27.45 15.78 28.50
C GLU A 13 -27.89 17.18 28.03
N GLU A 14 -29.15 17.55 28.29
CA GLU A 14 -29.72 18.83 27.86
C GLU A 14 -28.92 20.05 28.38
N SER A 15 -28.36 19.93 29.58
CA SER A 15 -27.46 20.89 30.19
C SER A 15 -26.14 21.06 29.41
N GLN A 16 -25.65 19.99 28.78
CA GLN A 16 -24.42 19.98 27.99
C GLN A 16 -24.66 20.54 26.58
N LYS A 17 -25.80 20.20 25.95
CA LYS A 17 -26.20 20.74 24.63
C LYS A 17 -26.27 22.27 24.61
N ALA A 18 -26.69 22.89 25.71
CA ALA A 18 -26.76 24.35 25.82
C ALA A 18 -25.40 25.04 25.55
N PHE A 19 -24.30 24.35 25.85
CA PHE A 19 -22.94 24.82 25.62
C PHE A 19 -22.44 24.60 24.18
N TYR A 20 -23.22 24.05 23.25
CA TYR A 20 -22.83 23.88 21.85
C TYR A 20 -23.65 24.80 20.91
N GLU A 21 -23.03 25.28 19.83
CA GLU A 21 -23.69 25.98 18.71
C GLU A 21 -23.41 25.28 17.38
N GLU A 22 -24.39 25.25 16.48
CA GLU A 22 -24.23 24.71 15.14
C GLU A 22 -23.50 25.70 14.23
N LYS A 23 -22.41 25.24 13.59
CA LYS A 23 -21.63 25.95 12.58
C LYS A 23 -21.16 24.98 11.50
N ASP A 24 -21.40 25.33 10.24
CA ASP A 24 -20.96 24.56 9.06
C ASP A 24 -21.33 23.06 9.11
N GLY A 25 -22.51 22.75 9.68
CA GLY A 25 -23.03 21.38 9.80
C GLY A 25 -22.48 20.57 10.98
N LYS A 26 -21.75 21.21 11.90
CA LYS A 26 -21.18 20.60 13.11
C LYS A 26 -21.49 21.40 14.36
N PHE A 27 -21.46 20.77 15.53
CA PHE A 27 -21.75 21.39 16.83
C PHE A 27 -20.46 21.73 17.56
N VAL A 28 -20.21 23.03 17.78
CA VAL A 28 -18.97 23.57 18.36
C VAL A 28 -19.23 24.14 19.75
N LEU A 29 -18.31 23.90 20.70
CA LEU A 29 -18.46 24.35 22.09
C LEU A 29 -18.36 25.90 22.22
N LYS A 30 -19.41 26.52 22.78
CA LYS A 30 -19.51 27.94 23.14
C LYS A 30 -18.60 28.26 24.32
N VAL A 31 -17.34 28.56 24.05
CA VAL A 31 -16.40 29.05 25.08
C VAL A 31 -16.27 30.57 25.01
N LYS A 32 -16.64 31.27 26.08
CA LYS A 32 -16.53 32.74 26.18
C LYS A 32 -15.07 33.13 26.49
N GLY A 33 -14.46 33.97 25.65
CA GLY A 33 -13.11 34.51 25.87
C GLY A 33 -11.98 33.81 25.11
N ILE A 34 -12.27 32.70 24.43
CA ILE A 34 -11.37 32.13 23.42
C ILE A 34 -11.79 32.74 22.07
N PRO A 35 -10.86 33.28 21.26
CA PRO A 35 -11.17 33.61 19.88
C PRO A 35 -11.75 32.34 19.25
N GLN A 36 -13.01 32.36 18.83
CA GLN A 36 -13.57 31.26 18.05
C GLN A 36 -12.55 30.97 16.94
N PRO A 37 -12.22 29.71 16.60
CA PRO A 37 -11.55 29.46 15.35
C PRO A 37 -12.56 29.91 14.31
N GLN A 38 -12.40 31.17 13.90
CA GLN A 38 -12.69 31.58 12.56
C GLN A 38 -12.07 30.50 11.66
N PRO A 39 -12.67 30.18 10.50
CA PRO A 39 -11.91 29.52 9.45
C PRO A 39 -10.66 30.38 9.21
N GLN A 40 -9.59 30.07 9.94
CA GLN A 40 -8.45 30.94 10.10
C GLN A 40 -7.77 30.87 8.76
N ASN A 41 -7.76 31.97 8.01
CA ASN A 41 -6.70 32.46 7.12
C ASN A 41 -5.62 31.48 6.62
N ASP A 42 -5.98 30.23 6.31
CA ASP A 42 -5.08 29.21 5.78
C ASP A 42 -4.61 29.66 4.41
N ASP A 43 -5.45 30.40 3.68
CA ASP A 43 -5.09 31.02 2.41
C ASP A 43 -3.96 32.06 2.56
N GLY A 44 -3.97 32.87 3.62
CA GLY A 44 -2.91 33.85 3.85
C GLY A 44 -1.60 33.20 4.27
N LEU A 45 -1.68 32.17 5.11
CA LEU A 45 -0.53 31.39 5.55
C LEU A 45 0.03 30.53 4.40
N ARG A 46 -0.82 29.85 3.63
CA ARG A 46 -0.48 29.11 2.41
C ARG A 46 0.20 30.00 1.38
N LYS A 47 -0.38 31.17 1.08
CA LYS A 47 0.24 32.15 0.17
C LYS A 47 1.63 32.56 0.63
N LYS A 48 1.83 32.84 1.93
CA LYS A 48 3.15 33.14 2.49
C LYS A 48 4.10 31.94 2.42
N VAL A 49 3.63 30.73 2.66
CA VAL A 49 4.44 29.52 2.54
C VAL A 49 4.86 29.31 1.09
N ASP A 50 3.94 29.47 0.13
CA ASP A 50 4.22 29.36 -1.30
C ASP A 50 5.18 30.45 -1.77
N GLU A 51 5.00 31.69 -1.31
CA GLU A 51 5.90 32.82 -1.56
C GLU A 51 7.30 32.56 -1.01
N LEU A 52 7.42 32.13 0.25
CA LEU A 52 8.69 31.79 0.87
C LEU A 52 9.38 30.60 0.17
N LEU A 53 8.61 29.61 -0.28
CA LEU A 53 9.15 28.49 -1.06
C LEU A 53 9.64 28.95 -2.43
N ALA A 54 8.90 29.84 -3.10
CA ALA A 54 9.29 30.41 -4.39
C ALA A 54 10.55 31.28 -4.23
N GLU A 55 10.60 32.15 -3.23
CA GLU A 55 11.76 32.99 -2.93
C GLU A 55 12.98 32.13 -2.59
N LYS A 56 12.82 31.11 -1.73
CA LYS A 56 13.91 30.18 -1.40
C LYS A 56 14.44 29.45 -2.64
N LYS A 57 13.57 29.00 -3.53
CA LYS A 57 13.97 28.38 -4.80
C LYS A 57 14.70 29.37 -5.70
N ALA A 58 14.20 30.60 -5.83
CA ALA A 58 14.82 31.64 -6.63
C ALA A 58 16.20 32.04 -6.09
N GLU A 59 16.34 32.18 -4.78
CA GLU A 59 17.60 32.47 -4.10
C GLU A 59 18.59 31.30 -4.25
N GLN A 60 18.12 30.06 -4.08
CA GLN A 60 18.94 28.88 -4.31
C GLN A 60 19.42 28.80 -5.76
N GLN A 61 18.58 29.14 -6.72
CA GLN A 61 18.94 29.16 -8.14
C GLN A 61 19.98 30.26 -8.43
N LYS A 62 19.77 31.47 -7.93
CA LYS A 62 20.75 32.57 -8.05
C LYS A 62 22.11 32.21 -7.43
N ARG A 63 22.12 31.54 -6.28
CA ARG A 63 23.37 31.07 -5.65
C ARG A 63 24.11 30.07 -6.52
N LYS A 64 23.39 29.10 -7.10
CA LYS A 64 23.97 28.13 -8.02
C LYS A 64 24.54 28.80 -9.28
N GLU A 65 23.81 29.76 -9.86
CA GLU A 65 24.25 30.51 -11.03
C GLU A 65 25.49 31.37 -10.73
N ALA A 66 25.51 32.04 -9.58
CA ALA A 66 26.66 32.83 -9.13
C ALA A 66 27.89 31.96 -8.86
N GLU A 67 27.71 30.79 -8.23
CA GLU A 67 28.79 29.83 -7.99
C GLU A 67 29.34 29.25 -9.29
N GLU A 68 28.48 28.91 -10.24
CA GLU A 68 28.89 28.41 -11.55
C GLU A 68 29.62 29.47 -12.37
N GLN A 69 29.17 30.73 -12.31
CA GLN A 69 29.81 31.85 -12.97
C GLN A 69 31.19 32.14 -12.37
N ALA A 70 31.30 32.20 -11.04
CA ALA A 70 32.56 32.37 -10.34
C ALA A 70 33.56 31.23 -10.66
N ARG A 71 33.07 29.99 -10.77
CA ARG A 71 33.90 28.85 -11.18
C ARG A 71 34.40 28.99 -12.62
N LYS A 72 33.52 29.35 -13.57
CA LYS A 72 33.92 29.58 -14.97
C LYS A 72 34.98 30.67 -15.11
N GLU A 73 34.80 31.78 -14.40
CA GLU A 73 35.77 32.89 -14.39
C GLU A 73 37.11 32.47 -13.78
N SER A 74 37.09 31.71 -12.68
CA SER A 74 38.30 31.14 -12.07
C SER A 74 39.05 30.20 -13.02
N GLU A 75 38.33 29.33 -13.72
CA GLU A 75 38.92 28.40 -14.70
C GLU A 75 39.49 29.13 -15.92
N GLU A 76 38.79 30.13 -16.43
CA GLU A 76 39.27 30.93 -17.56
C GLU A 76 40.52 31.73 -17.19
N ASN A 77 40.57 32.27 -15.97
CA ASN A 77 41.74 32.95 -15.42
C ASN A 77 42.91 31.99 -15.21
N ALA A 78 42.68 30.79 -14.67
CA ALA A 78 43.71 29.76 -14.51
C ALA A 78 44.26 29.32 -15.88
N ARG A 79 43.38 29.12 -16.86
CA ARG A 79 43.76 28.76 -18.24
C ARG A 79 44.59 29.85 -18.92
N LYS A 80 44.20 31.12 -18.77
CA LYS A 80 44.94 32.28 -19.31
C LYS A 80 46.31 32.46 -18.65
N LYS A 81 46.43 32.12 -17.37
CA LYS A 81 47.67 32.26 -16.58
C LYS A 81 48.57 31.02 -16.65
N GLY A 82 48.12 29.93 -17.28
CA GLY A 82 48.86 28.66 -17.30
C GLY A 82 48.98 28.01 -15.92
N ASP A 83 48.04 28.29 -15.02
CA ASP A 83 47.99 27.73 -13.67
C ASP A 83 47.40 26.31 -13.72
N ILE A 84 48.29 25.35 -13.98
CA ILE A 84 47.94 23.93 -14.17
C ILE A 84 47.39 23.33 -12.87
N ASP A 85 47.94 23.70 -11.71
CA ASP A 85 47.50 23.18 -10.41
C ASP A 85 46.07 23.61 -10.08
N ALA A 86 45.73 24.88 -10.34
CA ALA A 86 44.36 25.38 -10.17
C ALA A 86 43.38 24.70 -11.14
N LEU A 87 43.82 24.41 -12.37
CA LEU A 87 43.01 23.73 -13.37
C LEU A 87 42.79 22.26 -12.97
N GLU A 88 43.84 21.53 -12.57
CA GLU A 88 43.77 20.15 -12.11
C GLU A 88 42.83 20.00 -10.91
N LYS A 89 42.94 20.90 -9.93
CA LYS A 89 42.00 20.93 -8.80
C LYS A 89 40.56 21.14 -9.24
N SER A 90 40.32 22.10 -10.15
CA SER A 90 38.97 22.37 -10.65
C SER A 90 38.37 21.18 -11.43
N TRP A 91 39.19 20.45 -12.20
CA TRP A 91 38.76 19.23 -12.86
C TRP A 91 38.52 18.07 -11.90
N GLY A 92 39.36 17.93 -10.87
CA GLY A 92 39.18 16.95 -9.80
C GLY A 92 37.86 17.18 -9.07
N ASP A 93 37.57 18.43 -8.68
CA ASP A 93 36.32 18.81 -8.02
C ASP A 93 35.11 18.56 -8.94
N LYS A 94 35.21 18.87 -10.24
CA LYS A 94 34.16 18.55 -11.23
C LYS A 94 33.92 17.05 -11.37
N LEU A 95 34.97 16.26 -11.41
CA LEU A 95 34.87 14.81 -11.55
C LEU A 95 34.19 14.22 -10.31
N ALA A 96 34.66 14.58 -9.11
CA ALA A 96 34.05 14.13 -7.86
C ALA A 96 32.58 14.56 -7.73
N ALA A 97 32.25 15.80 -8.13
CA ALA A 97 30.87 16.27 -8.18
C ALA A 97 30.01 15.46 -9.15
N ARG A 98 30.55 15.13 -10.33
CA ARG A 98 29.84 14.30 -11.33
C ARG A 98 29.68 12.86 -10.93
N GLU A 99 30.67 12.27 -10.29
CA GLU A 99 30.56 10.92 -9.71
C GLU A 99 29.46 10.88 -8.65
N THR A 100 29.41 11.90 -7.79
CA THR A 100 28.36 12.03 -6.77
C THR A 100 26.98 12.21 -7.41
N GLU A 101 26.86 13.07 -8.43
CA GLU A 101 25.62 13.30 -9.18
C GLU A 101 25.10 12.01 -9.83
N LEU A 102 25.97 11.30 -10.56
CA LEU A 102 25.62 10.04 -11.22
C LEU A 102 25.27 8.95 -10.22
N LEU A 103 25.95 8.89 -9.06
CA LEU A 103 25.61 7.93 -8.01
C LEU A 103 24.23 8.21 -7.41
N ASN A 104 23.91 9.48 -7.16
CA ASN A 104 22.58 9.88 -6.68
C ASN A 104 21.49 9.61 -7.73
N GLU A 105 21.75 9.91 -9.00
CA GLU A 105 20.82 9.64 -10.10
C GLU A 105 20.58 8.14 -10.25
N LYS A 106 21.63 7.33 -10.19
CA LYS A 106 21.54 5.87 -10.21
C LYS A 106 20.70 5.35 -9.05
N GLN A 107 20.95 5.80 -7.82
CA GLN A 107 20.16 5.38 -6.66
C GLN A 107 18.69 5.79 -6.79
N ALA A 108 18.41 6.99 -7.29
CA ALA A 108 17.04 7.45 -7.53
C ALA A 108 16.33 6.61 -8.60
N LEU A 109 17.02 6.28 -9.70
CA LEU A 109 16.50 5.40 -10.74
C LEU A 109 16.27 3.97 -10.22
N GLU A 110 17.20 3.41 -9.46
CA GLU A 110 17.06 2.09 -8.83
C GLU A 110 15.84 2.04 -7.89
N ALA A 111 15.65 3.09 -7.07
CA ALA A 111 14.48 3.20 -6.20
C ALA A 111 13.16 3.32 -6.98
N GLN A 112 13.16 4.06 -8.09
CA GLN A 112 11.99 4.16 -8.97
C GLN A 112 11.67 2.82 -9.64
N VAL A 113 12.68 2.15 -10.18
CA VAL A 113 12.54 0.81 -10.77
C VAL A 113 11.97 -0.15 -9.74
N TYR A 114 12.53 -0.18 -8.53
CA TYR A 114 12.02 -1.01 -7.44
C TYR A 114 10.55 -0.72 -7.13
N LYS A 115 10.19 0.56 -6.96
CA LYS A 115 8.81 0.98 -6.66
C LYS A 115 7.82 0.56 -7.76
N LEU A 116 8.17 0.77 -9.02
CA LEU A 116 7.30 0.47 -10.17
C LEU A 116 7.18 -1.03 -10.45
N THR A 117 8.18 -1.83 -10.05
CA THR A 117 8.19 -3.28 -10.26
C THR A 117 7.78 -4.03 -9.00
N VAL A 118 8.73 -4.28 -8.08
CA VAL A 118 8.52 -5.00 -6.82
C VAL A 118 7.47 -4.30 -5.97
N GLY A 119 7.53 -2.98 -5.81
CA GLY A 119 6.56 -2.23 -5.00
C GLY A 119 5.13 -2.38 -5.51
N SER A 120 4.93 -2.21 -6.82
CA SER A 120 3.65 -2.40 -7.49
C SER A 120 3.14 -3.84 -7.34
N LYS A 121 3.99 -4.84 -7.64
CA LYS A 121 3.59 -6.25 -7.57
C LYS A 121 3.33 -6.71 -6.14
N ALA A 122 4.11 -6.27 -5.17
CA ALA A 122 3.89 -6.56 -3.77
C ALA A 122 2.57 -5.95 -3.28
N THR A 123 2.24 -4.73 -3.71
CA THR A 123 0.95 -4.09 -3.40
C THR A 123 -0.22 -4.87 -4.00
N GLU A 124 -0.11 -5.30 -5.25
CA GLU A 124 -1.11 -6.14 -5.92
C GLU A 124 -1.32 -7.47 -5.16
N LEU A 125 -0.23 -8.15 -4.79
CA LEU A 125 -0.28 -9.40 -4.04
C LEU A 125 -0.85 -9.21 -2.64
N ALA A 126 -0.45 -8.16 -1.92
CA ALA A 126 -0.95 -7.83 -0.60
C ALA A 126 -2.46 -7.59 -0.65
N ALA A 127 -2.94 -6.76 -1.59
CA ALA A 127 -4.36 -6.51 -1.77
C ALA A 127 -5.14 -7.77 -2.19
N LYS A 128 -4.53 -8.65 -2.98
CA LYS A 128 -5.14 -9.94 -3.38
C LYS A 128 -5.23 -10.94 -2.22
N LEU A 129 -4.26 -10.93 -1.32
CA LEU A 129 -4.14 -11.89 -0.22
C LEU A 129 -4.85 -11.44 1.05
N ALA A 130 -4.79 -10.15 1.36
CA ALA A 130 -5.28 -9.61 2.61
C ALA A 130 -6.82 -9.55 2.67
N VAL A 131 -7.35 -9.62 3.89
CA VAL A 131 -8.70 -9.15 4.18
C VAL A 131 -8.74 -7.63 3.93
N PRO A 132 -9.82 -7.07 3.35
CA PRO A 132 -9.91 -5.63 3.08
C PRO A 132 -9.53 -4.77 4.30
N GLY A 133 -8.60 -3.83 4.10
CA GLY A 133 -8.08 -2.95 5.15
C GLY A 133 -6.86 -3.46 5.92
N SER A 134 -6.34 -4.66 5.61
CA SER A 134 -5.16 -5.25 6.27
C SER A 134 -3.96 -5.48 5.34
N ASP A 135 -4.05 -5.04 4.08
CA ASP A 135 -3.02 -5.17 3.05
C ASP A 135 -1.69 -4.51 3.43
N SER A 136 -1.75 -3.36 4.10
CA SER A 136 -0.57 -2.64 4.59
C SER A 136 0.28 -3.45 5.58
N VAL A 137 -0.31 -4.43 6.27
CA VAL A 137 0.40 -5.31 7.23
C VAL A 137 1.18 -6.40 6.50
N LEU A 138 0.62 -6.95 5.41
CA LEU A 138 1.30 -7.98 4.62
C LEU A 138 2.36 -7.40 3.68
N LEU A 139 2.20 -6.14 3.26
CA LEU A 139 3.06 -5.51 2.26
C LEU A 139 4.56 -5.59 2.58
N PRO A 140 5.05 -5.23 3.79
CA PRO A 140 6.48 -5.31 4.10
C PRO A 140 7.03 -6.75 4.01
N HIS A 141 6.23 -7.74 4.42
CA HIS A 141 6.63 -9.14 4.38
C HIS A 141 6.70 -9.67 2.95
N ILE A 142 5.75 -9.28 2.09
CA ILE A 142 5.75 -9.66 0.67
C ILE A 142 6.88 -8.94 -0.06
N SER A 143 7.07 -7.63 0.14
CA SER A 143 8.14 -6.85 -0.48
C SER A 143 9.54 -7.39 -0.15
N ASN A 144 9.78 -7.82 1.10
CA ASN A 144 11.05 -8.43 1.51
C ASN A 144 11.32 -9.80 0.86
N ARG A 145 10.31 -10.43 0.26
CA ARG A 145 10.43 -11.70 -0.45
C ARG A 145 10.55 -11.51 -1.96
N LEU A 146 10.66 -10.27 -2.45
CA LEU A 146 10.73 -9.95 -3.87
C LEU A 146 11.95 -9.07 -4.15
N GLN A 147 12.64 -9.36 -5.25
CA GLN A 147 13.78 -8.58 -5.72
C GLN A 147 13.67 -8.30 -7.21
N VAL A 148 14.19 -7.14 -7.63
CA VAL A 148 14.38 -6.81 -9.04
C VAL A 148 15.62 -7.56 -9.55
N GLU A 149 15.45 -8.33 -10.62
CA GLU A 149 16.54 -9.03 -11.30
C GLU A 149 16.57 -8.62 -12.77
N THR A 150 17.71 -8.16 -13.26
CA THR A 150 17.89 -7.86 -14.68
C THR A 150 18.49 -9.08 -15.37
N VAL A 151 17.71 -9.74 -16.22
CA VAL A 151 18.15 -10.90 -17.01
C VAL A 151 18.12 -10.50 -18.48
N GLU A 152 19.27 -10.58 -19.16
CA GLU A 152 19.40 -10.27 -20.59
C GLU A 152 18.93 -8.83 -20.96
N GLY A 153 19.04 -7.89 -20.01
CA GLY A 153 18.59 -6.50 -20.20
C GLY A 153 17.11 -6.27 -19.90
N GLU A 154 16.35 -7.32 -19.59
CA GLU A 154 14.96 -7.22 -19.17
C GLU A 154 14.83 -7.22 -17.64
N ILE A 155 13.97 -6.34 -17.11
CA ILE A 155 13.68 -6.27 -15.69
C ILE A 155 12.62 -7.34 -15.34
N LYS A 156 12.99 -8.27 -14.46
CA LYS A 156 12.12 -9.36 -13.96
C LYS A 156 12.05 -9.30 -12.44
N ILE A 157 11.03 -9.95 -11.86
CA ILE A 157 10.88 -10.08 -10.41
C ILE A 157 11.31 -11.49 -10.00
N ARG A 158 12.28 -11.57 -9.09
CA ARG A 158 12.78 -12.80 -8.48
C ARG A 158 12.22 -12.93 -7.07
N VAL A 159 11.73 -14.14 -6.73
CA VAL A 159 11.30 -14.45 -5.36
C VAL A 159 12.51 -14.86 -4.53
N LEU A 160 12.60 -14.31 -3.32
CA LEU A 160 13.61 -14.65 -2.32
C LEU A 160 13.09 -15.72 -1.37
N ASP A 161 14.01 -16.48 -0.77
CA ASP A 161 13.70 -17.38 0.33
C ASP A 161 13.58 -16.63 1.67
N LEU A 162 13.37 -17.36 2.77
CA LEU A 162 13.29 -16.80 4.13
C LEU A 162 14.62 -16.20 4.62
N GLN A 163 15.75 -16.54 3.98
CA GLN A 163 17.07 -15.99 4.28
C GLN A 163 17.39 -14.76 3.42
N GLY A 164 16.47 -14.33 2.55
CA GLY A 164 16.68 -13.22 1.61
C GLY A 164 17.55 -13.59 0.41
N LYS A 165 17.74 -14.87 0.10
CA LYS A 165 18.52 -15.33 -1.05
C LYS A 165 17.60 -15.61 -2.25
N PRO A 166 18.08 -15.38 -3.49
CA PRO A 166 17.33 -15.73 -4.69
C PRO A 166 16.90 -17.20 -4.69
N SER A 167 15.64 -17.45 -5.04
CA SER A 167 15.06 -18.80 -5.08
C SER A 167 14.47 -19.13 -6.46
N ALA A 168 14.19 -20.41 -6.67
CA ALA A 168 13.48 -20.91 -7.86
C ALA A 168 11.94 -20.77 -7.74
N LEU A 169 11.43 -20.18 -6.66
CA LEU A 169 10.00 -20.04 -6.42
C LEU A 169 9.38 -19.05 -7.41
N SER A 170 8.16 -19.36 -7.83
CA SER A 170 7.31 -18.43 -8.57
C SER A 170 6.57 -17.48 -7.63
N ILE A 171 5.98 -16.41 -8.19
CA ILE A 171 5.10 -15.51 -7.44
C ILE A 171 3.88 -16.26 -6.90
N GLU A 172 3.37 -17.23 -7.65
CA GLU A 172 2.26 -18.09 -7.26
C GLU A 172 2.63 -19.00 -6.08
N ASP A 173 3.87 -19.48 -6.02
CA ASP A 173 4.35 -20.27 -4.88
C ASP A 173 4.52 -19.40 -3.63
N LEU A 174 5.00 -18.17 -3.80
CA LEU A 174 5.00 -17.19 -2.71
C LEU A 174 3.59 -16.91 -2.19
N GLU A 175 2.60 -16.77 -3.08
CA GLU A 175 1.19 -16.60 -2.69
C GLU A 175 0.70 -17.78 -1.84
N LYS A 176 1.02 -19.01 -2.23
CA LYS A 176 0.67 -20.21 -1.47
C LYS A 176 1.36 -20.26 -0.10
N GLU A 177 2.64 -19.89 -0.03
CA GLU A 177 3.38 -19.82 1.23
C GLU A 177 2.72 -18.87 2.22
N PHE A 178 2.35 -17.66 1.78
CA PHE A 178 1.69 -16.67 2.64
C PHE A 178 0.31 -17.14 3.12
N ARG A 179 -0.44 -17.86 2.28
CA ARG A 179 -1.72 -18.46 2.68
C ARG A 179 -1.57 -19.60 3.68
N ALA A 180 -0.50 -20.39 3.55
CA ALA A 180 -0.22 -21.52 4.43
C ALA A 180 0.39 -21.08 5.78
N ASN A 181 0.95 -19.88 5.86
CA ASN A 181 1.60 -19.39 7.07
C ASN A 181 0.59 -19.07 8.17
N GLU A 182 0.65 -19.84 9.27
CA GLU A 182 -0.22 -19.69 10.45
C GLU A 182 -0.24 -18.26 11.01
N ALA A 183 0.89 -17.54 11.00
CA ALA A 183 0.98 -16.19 11.55
C ALA A 183 0.18 -15.16 10.73
N PHE A 184 0.02 -15.41 9.43
CA PHE A 184 -0.71 -14.52 8.54
C PHE A 184 -2.16 -14.94 8.34
N LYS A 185 -2.56 -16.16 8.70
CA LYS A 185 -3.94 -16.66 8.52
C LYS A 185 -5.05 -15.68 8.95
N PRO A 186 -4.97 -14.97 10.09
CA PRO A 186 -6.02 -14.02 10.49
C PRO A 186 -6.16 -12.82 9.54
N LEU A 187 -5.10 -12.49 8.80
CA LEU A 187 -5.04 -11.37 7.86
C LEU A 187 -5.28 -11.81 6.41
N ILE A 188 -5.25 -13.12 6.13
CA ILE A 188 -5.42 -13.67 4.79
C ILE A 188 -6.91 -13.90 4.53
N ARG A 189 -7.40 -13.38 3.40
CA ARG A 189 -8.76 -13.64 2.96
C ARG A 189 -8.96 -15.12 2.67
N ALA A 190 -10.13 -15.65 3.01
CA ALA A 190 -10.52 -16.99 2.58
C ALA A 190 -10.42 -17.07 1.04
N SER A 191 -9.83 -18.14 0.53
CA SER A 191 -9.67 -18.30 -0.91
C SER A 191 -11.04 -18.28 -1.58
N ASN A 192 -11.27 -17.29 -2.45
CA ASN A 192 -12.44 -17.20 -3.33
C ASN A 192 -12.47 -18.29 -4.43
N ALA A 193 -11.76 -19.41 -4.22
CA ALA A 193 -12.11 -20.65 -4.90
C ALA A 193 -13.58 -20.87 -4.57
N SER A 194 -14.42 -21.11 -5.57
CA SER A 194 -15.88 -21.22 -5.47
C SER A 194 -16.31 -22.32 -4.49
N GLY A 195 -16.16 -22.05 -3.19
CA GLY A 195 -16.84 -22.72 -2.11
C GLY A 195 -18.19 -22.06 -2.03
N SER A 196 -19.17 -22.72 -2.64
CA SER A 196 -20.58 -22.66 -2.28
C SER A 196 -20.77 -22.10 -0.87
N GLY A 197 -21.44 -20.94 -0.76
CA GLY A 197 -21.71 -20.30 0.52
C GLY A 197 -22.33 -21.29 1.49
N ALA A 198 -21.54 -21.71 2.48
CA ALA A 198 -22.03 -22.38 3.66
C ALA A 198 -22.67 -21.30 4.55
N SER A 199 -23.95 -21.03 4.29
CA SER A 199 -24.87 -20.70 5.38
C SER A 199 -24.76 -21.83 6.40
N GLY A 200 -24.60 -21.48 7.68
CA GLY A 200 -24.33 -22.40 8.77
C GLY A 200 -25.17 -23.67 8.71
N GLY A 201 -24.49 -24.81 8.63
CA GLY A 201 -25.07 -26.14 8.64
C GLY A 201 -24.03 -27.13 9.12
N GLN A 202 -24.14 -27.51 10.38
CA GLN A 202 -23.41 -28.61 10.99
C GLN A 202 -23.53 -29.87 10.10
N GLY A 203 -22.42 -30.46 9.65
CA GLY A 203 -22.49 -31.77 8.99
C GLY A 203 -21.30 -32.10 8.11
N GLY A 204 -20.24 -32.61 8.73
CA GLY A 204 -19.12 -33.23 8.02
C GLY A 204 -19.55 -34.46 7.22
N GLY A 205 -18.80 -34.72 6.15
CA GLY A 205 -19.09 -35.74 5.16
C GLY A 205 -19.22 -37.15 5.72
N ALA A 206 -20.39 -37.72 5.48
CA ALA A 206 -20.60 -39.12 5.10
C ALA A 206 -21.79 -39.10 4.15
N THR A 207 -21.62 -39.54 2.91
CA THR A 207 -22.73 -39.69 1.95
C THR A 207 -23.66 -40.76 2.54
N LYS A 208 -24.71 -40.34 3.25
CA LYS A 208 -25.73 -41.25 3.79
C LYS A 208 -26.24 -42.14 2.67
N LYS A 209 -26.40 -43.43 2.94
CA LYS A 209 -27.01 -44.33 1.95
C LYS A 209 -28.44 -43.85 1.69
N PRO A 210 -29.00 -44.05 0.48
CA PRO A 210 -30.39 -43.65 0.18
C PRO A 210 -31.42 -44.16 1.20
N SER A 211 -31.19 -45.34 1.79
CA SER A 211 -32.00 -45.89 2.89
C SER A 211 -31.96 -45.06 4.18
N GLU A 212 -30.86 -44.36 4.45
CA GLU A 212 -30.61 -43.56 5.66
C GLU A 212 -31.00 -42.07 5.47
N MET A 213 -31.41 -41.68 4.27
CA MET A 213 -31.83 -40.31 3.97
C MET A 213 -33.23 -40.03 4.53
N THR A 214 -33.34 -38.93 5.26
CA THR A 214 -34.62 -38.36 5.68
C THR A 214 -35.47 -37.92 4.50
N THR A 215 -36.78 -37.74 4.71
CA THR A 215 -37.69 -37.24 3.67
C THR A 215 -37.22 -35.92 3.07
N GLN A 216 -36.67 -35.01 3.90
CA GLN A 216 -36.18 -33.71 3.46
C GLN A 216 -34.94 -33.85 2.55
N GLU A 217 -33.97 -34.69 2.95
CA GLU A 217 -32.77 -34.96 2.15
C GLU A 217 -33.11 -35.63 0.80
N ARG A 218 -34.14 -36.47 0.75
CA ARG A 218 -34.65 -37.08 -0.50
C ARG A 218 -35.28 -36.04 -1.42
N ILE A 219 -36.02 -35.07 -0.88
CA ILE A 219 -36.61 -33.96 -1.65
C ILE A 219 -35.50 -33.08 -2.24
N GLU A 220 -34.51 -32.73 -1.44
CA GLU A 220 -33.36 -31.93 -1.87
C GLU A 220 -32.52 -32.66 -2.93
N TRP A 221 -32.31 -33.97 -2.76
CA TRP A 221 -31.64 -34.77 -3.79
C TRP A 221 -32.43 -34.80 -5.09
N LYS A 222 -33.76 -35.03 -5.04
CA LYS A 222 -34.61 -34.98 -6.23
C LYS A 222 -34.57 -33.63 -6.93
N GLN A 223 -34.44 -32.52 -6.21
CA GLN A 223 -34.34 -31.18 -6.79
C GLN A 223 -32.96 -30.93 -7.42
N ARG A 224 -31.89 -31.40 -6.78
CA ARG A 224 -30.51 -31.21 -7.24
C ARG A 224 -30.10 -32.15 -8.38
N ASP A 225 -30.54 -33.40 -8.33
CA ASP A 225 -30.25 -34.44 -9.32
C ASP A 225 -31.46 -35.38 -9.51
N PRO A 226 -32.43 -34.97 -10.35
CA PRO A 226 -33.62 -35.77 -10.63
C PRO A 226 -33.30 -37.13 -11.28
N ALA A 227 -32.22 -37.21 -12.07
CA ALA A 227 -31.84 -38.41 -12.81
C ALA A 227 -31.21 -39.46 -11.88
N GLY A 228 -30.28 -39.06 -11.01
CA GLY A 228 -29.69 -39.94 -10.00
C GLY A 228 -30.71 -40.40 -8.97
N PHE A 229 -31.61 -39.51 -8.53
CA PHE A 229 -32.71 -39.88 -7.62
C PHE A 229 -33.63 -40.95 -8.25
N LYS A 230 -33.96 -40.80 -9.54
CA LYS A 230 -34.75 -41.79 -10.27
C LYS A 230 -34.03 -43.12 -10.42
N ALA A 231 -32.72 -43.12 -10.70
CA ALA A 231 -31.94 -44.34 -10.81
C ALA A 231 -31.89 -45.11 -9.47
N ALA A 232 -31.69 -44.42 -8.34
CA ALA A 232 -31.72 -45.03 -7.01
C ALA A 232 -33.12 -45.57 -6.64
N LEU A 233 -34.17 -44.91 -7.11
CA LEU A 233 -35.55 -45.38 -6.95
C LEU A 233 -35.80 -46.66 -7.75
N ASP A 234 -35.40 -46.67 -9.01
CA ASP A 234 -35.53 -47.82 -9.92
C ASP A 234 -34.68 -49.02 -9.44
N ALA A 235 -33.54 -48.75 -8.78
CA ALA A 235 -32.67 -49.75 -8.17
C ALA A 235 -33.13 -50.24 -6.77
N GLY A 236 -34.20 -49.67 -6.21
CA GLY A 236 -34.77 -50.08 -4.92
C GLY A 236 -33.95 -49.69 -3.68
N GLU A 237 -33.01 -48.76 -3.81
CA GLU A 237 -32.03 -48.41 -2.75
C GLU A 237 -32.63 -47.70 -1.53
N PHE A 238 -33.92 -47.35 -1.59
CA PHE A 238 -34.64 -46.70 -0.48
C PHE A 238 -35.29 -47.69 0.51
N ASN A 239 -35.28 -49.00 0.21
CA ASN A 239 -36.01 -50.04 0.95
C ASN A 239 -35.10 -51.17 1.48
N THR A 240 -34.01 -50.83 2.18
CA THR A 240 -33.20 -51.77 2.97
C THR A 240 -32.92 -51.25 4.36
#